data_AF-A0A4R8QU37-F1
#
_entry.id   AF-A0A4R8QU37-F1
#
_cell.length_a   1.000
_cell.length_b   1.000
_cell.length_c   1.000
_cell.angle_alpha   90.00
_cell.angle_beta   90.00
_cell.angle_gamma   90.00
#
_symmetry.space_group_name_H-M   'P 1'
#
loop_
_entity.id
_entity.type
_entity.pdbx_description
1 polymer ?
#
loop_
_entity_poly.entity_id
_entity_poly.type
_entity_poly.pdbx_seq_one_letter_code
_entity_poly.pdbx_strand_id
1 'polypeptide(L)'
;MTPVLSKGGRCHPYAGRMSNEAVYTAEATSTGGGRDGHVRSSDGRIDLDTRIPKSMGGNGEGTNPEQLFAAGYSACFLSALNLVARMAKVQLDPATSITAKVGIFKTPEGGFDLSAELDGYLPGLSQEVADDLLEQAHEVCPYSNATRGNIEVTVKARV
;
A
#
# COMPACT_ATOMS: atom_id res chain seq x y z
N MET A 1 -22.42 -42.02 25.44
CA MET A 1 -21.76 -41.41 24.27
C MET A 1 -21.99 -39.93 24.35
N THR A 2 -21.00 -39.22 24.87
CA THR A 2 -21.02 -37.79 25.21
C THR A 2 -20.79 -36.95 23.95
N PRO A 3 -21.48 -35.82 23.74
CA PRO A 3 -21.28 -34.99 22.56
C PRO A 3 -19.98 -34.18 22.70
N VAL A 4 -19.16 -34.21 21.65
CA VAL A 4 -17.94 -33.42 21.54
C VAL A 4 -18.31 -31.98 21.18
N LEU A 5 -18.25 -31.09 22.17
CA LEU A 5 -18.23 -29.64 21.94
C LEU A 5 -16.91 -29.28 21.25
N SER A 6 -16.99 -28.87 19.98
CA SER A 6 -15.87 -28.29 19.24
C SER A 6 -15.52 -26.93 19.86
N LYS A 7 -14.30 -26.85 20.41
CA LYS A 7 -13.73 -25.67 21.05
C LYS A 7 -13.16 -24.71 20.00
N GLY A 8 -13.52 -23.43 20.13
CA GLY A 8 -12.58 -22.31 19.96
C GLY A 8 -12.12 -21.99 18.55
N GLY A 9 -12.95 -21.27 17.80
CA GLY A 9 -12.45 -20.41 16.71
C GLY A 9 -11.59 -19.31 17.32
N ARG A 10 -10.33 -19.20 16.86
CA ARG A 10 -9.43 -18.11 17.24
C ARG A 10 -10.05 -16.79 16.79
N CYS A 11 -10.39 -15.91 17.73
CA CYS A 11 -10.79 -14.54 17.42
C CYS A 11 -9.64 -13.85 16.68
N HIS A 12 -9.86 -13.50 15.41
CA HIS A 12 -8.94 -12.68 14.64
C HIS A 12 -8.92 -11.28 15.29
N PRO A 13 -7.75 -10.69 15.60
CA PRO A 13 -7.66 -9.40 16.31
C PRO A 13 -8.35 -8.22 15.61
N TYR A 14 -8.81 -8.41 14.36
CA TYR A 14 -9.55 -7.43 13.58
C TYR A 14 -11.07 -7.43 13.79
N ALA A 15 -11.64 -8.40 14.51
CA ALA A 15 -13.09 -8.55 14.68
C ALA A 15 -13.77 -7.39 15.45
N GLY A 16 -13.01 -6.48 16.07
CA GLY A 16 -13.54 -5.36 16.85
C GLY A 16 -13.40 -3.97 16.22
N ARG A 17 -12.83 -3.85 15.01
CA ARG A 17 -12.55 -2.55 14.36
C ARG A 17 -13.41 -2.23 13.14
N MET A 18 -14.28 -3.14 12.70
CA MET A 18 -15.21 -2.85 11.61
C MET A 18 -16.45 -2.17 12.18
N SER A 19 -16.49 -0.84 12.13
CA SER A 19 -17.78 -0.15 12.03
C SER A 19 -18.52 -0.74 10.82
N ASN A 20 -19.72 -1.27 11.07
CA ASN A 20 -20.57 -1.91 10.07
C ASN A 20 -20.71 -1.02 8.82
N GLU A 21 -20.43 -1.63 7.66
CA GLU A 21 -20.51 -1.08 6.30
C GLU A 21 -19.27 -0.30 5.79
N ALA A 22 -18.74 -0.75 4.65
CA ALA A 22 -17.65 -0.09 3.96
C ALA A 22 -18.16 1.20 3.29
N VAL A 23 -17.49 2.33 3.52
CA VAL A 23 -17.83 3.61 2.86
C VAL A 23 -17.67 3.53 1.33
N TYR A 24 -16.75 2.69 0.86
CA TYR A 24 -16.54 2.40 -0.56
C TYR A 24 -15.91 1.01 -0.71
N THR A 25 -16.25 0.29 -1.78
CA THR A 25 -15.63 -0.99 -2.15
C THR A 25 -15.21 -0.95 -3.61
N ALA A 26 -13.90 -1.08 -3.86
CA ALA A 26 -13.37 -1.33 -5.19
C ALA A 26 -13.35 -2.84 -5.46
N GLU A 27 -13.65 -3.23 -6.70
CA GLU A 27 -13.58 -4.62 -7.15
C GLU A 27 -12.71 -4.71 -8.41
N ALA A 28 -11.84 -5.72 -8.46
CA ALA A 28 -11.09 -6.06 -9.65
C ALA A 28 -10.93 -7.58 -9.78
N THR A 29 -10.94 -8.07 -11.01
CA THR A 29 -10.77 -9.48 -11.36
C THR A 29 -9.47 -9.66 -12.14
N SER A 30 -8.65 -10.61 -11.71
CA SER A 30 -7.46 -11.06 -12.43
C SER A 30 -7.71 -12.40 -13.11
N THR A 31 -7.23 -12.55 -14.35
CA THR A 31 -7.34 -13.77 -15.15
C THR A 31 -5.97 -14.21 -15.70
N GLY A 32 -5.88 -15.43 -16.24
CA GLY A 32 -4.62 -16.00 -16.72
C GLY A 32 -3.70 -16.43 -15.59
N GLY A 33 -2.39 -16.25 -15.76
CA GLY A 33 -1.36 -16.64 -14.77
C GLY A 33 -1.21 -15.69 -13.58
N GLY A 34 -2.12 -14.71 -13.41
CA GLY A 34 -2.06 -13.70 -12.35
C GLY A 34 -0.95 -12.67 -12.58
N ARG A 35 0.32 -13.04 -12.35
CA ARG A 35 1.49 -12.20 -12.71
C ARG A 35 1.80 -12.22 -14.21
N ASP A 36 1.32 -13.23 -14.92
CA ASP A 36 1.42 -13.34 -16.37
C ASP A 36 0.00 -13.49 -16.92
N GLY A 37 -0.74 -12.38 -16.93
CA GLY A 37 -2.18 -12.39 -17.18
C GLY A 37 -2.74 -10.99 -17.41
N HIS A 38 -3.92 -10.76 -16.87
CA HIS A 38 -4.65 -9.52 -17.07
C HIS A 38 -5.51 -9.19 -15.85
N VAL A 39 -5.54 -7.92 -15.43
CA VAL A 39 -6.35 -7.43 -14.30
C VAL A 39 -7.28 -6.32 -14.77
N ARG A 40 -8.56 -6.42 -14.38
CA ARG A 40 -9.58 -5.44 -14.73
C ARG A 40 -10.47 -5.09 -13.54
N SER A 41 -10.65 -3.79 -13.26
CA SER A 41 -11.63 -3.31 -12.28
C SER A 41 -13.07 -3.44 -12.81
N SER A 42 -14.04 -3.58 -11.92
CA SER A 42 -15.46 -3.74 -12.29
C SER A 42 -16.00 -2.54 -13.08
N ASP A 43 -15.43 -1.36 -12.88
CA ASP A 43 -15.74 -0.13 -13.62
C ASP A 43 -14.84 0.12 -14.86
N GLY A 44 -13.86 -0.77 -15.11
CA GLY A 44 -12.94 -0.69 -16.25
C GLY A 44 -11.90 0.44 -16.20
N ARG A 45 -11.76 1.16 -15.08
CA ARG A 45 -10.72 2.21 -14.93
C ARG A 45 -9.31 1.64 -14.81
N ILE A 46 -9.18 0.43 -14.27
CA ILE A 46 -7.98 -0.40 -14.36
C ILE A 46 -8.30 -1.52 -15.34
N ASP A 47 -7.54 -1.62 -16.42
CA ASP A 47 -7.64 -2.66 -17.44
C ASP A 47 -6.23 -2.82 -18.02
N LEU A 48 -5.44 -3.72 -17.42
CA LEU A 48 -3.99 -3.78 -17.59
C LEU A 48 -3.51 -5.22 -17.74
N ASP A 49 -2.59 -5.43 -18.67
CA ASP A 49 -1.81 -6.65 -18.75
C ASP A 49 -0.78 -6.71 -17.61
N THR A 50 -0.71 -7.87 -16.95
CA THR A 50 0.31 -8.18 -15.95
C THR A 50 1.37 -9.08 -16.54
N ARG A 51 2.65 -8.75 -16.35
CA ARG A 51 3.78 -9.59 -16.77
C ARG A 51 4.81 -9.72 -15.65
N ILE A 52 5.45 -10.88 -15.61
CA ILE A 52 6.59 -11.10 -14.73
C ILE A 52 7.73 -10.16 -15.17
N PRO A 53 8.33 -9.36 -14.26
CA PRO A 53 9.41 -8.46 -14.64
C PRO A 53 10.66 -9.24 -15.09
N LYS A 54 11.51 -8.61 -15.90
CA LYS A 54 12.76 -9.22 -16.41
C LYS A 54 13.68 -9.74 -15.31
N SER A 55 13.76 -9.00 -14.20
CA SER A 55 14.54 -9.39 -13.01
C SER A 55 14.03 -10.67 -12.33
N MET A 56 12.79 -11.08 -12.60
CA MET A 56 12.18 -12.33 -12.12
C MET A 56 12.01 -13.37 -13.24
N GLY A 57 12.66 -13.17 -14.40
CA GLY A 57 12.68 -14.14 -15.50
C GLY A 57 11.54 -14.03 -16.51
N GLY A 58 10.72 -12.98 -16.46
CA GLY A 58 9.68 -12.72 -17.46
C GLY A 58 10.11 -11.76 -18.57
N ASN A 59 9.17 -11.37 -19.44
CA ASN A 59 9.43 -10.39 -20.51
C ASN A 59 9.37 -8.93 -20.05
N GLY A 60 8.66 -8.64 -18.95
CA GLY A 60 8.43 -7.30 -18.41
C GLY A 60 7.52 -6.40 -19.26
N GLU A 61 6.75 -6.95 -20.20
CA GLU A 61 5.89 -6.18 -21.13
C GLU A 61 4.48 -5.97 -20.56
N GLY A 62 4.39 -5.35 -19.38
CA GLY A 62 3.14 -5.10 -18.67
C GLY A 62 3.39 -4.58 -17.26
N THR A 63 2.33 -4.34 -16.49
CA THR A 63 2.47 -4.02 -15.06
C THR A 63 2.69 -5.28 -14.23
N ASN A 64 2.85 -5.12 -12.92
CA ASN A 64 2.96 -6.23 -11.97
C ASN A 64 2.35 -5.83 -10.62
N PRO A 65 2.05 -6.81 -9.73
CA PRO A 65 1.49 -6.53 -8.42
C PRO A 65 2.29 -5.52 -7.59
N GLU A 66 3.62 -5.51 -7.68
CA GLU A 66 4.46 -4.58 -6.92
C GLU A 66 4.26 -3.13 -7.41
N GLN A 67 4.18 -2.90 -8.72
CA GLN A 67 3.87 -1.60 -9.30
C GLN A 67 2.45 -1.14 -8.94
N LEU A 68 1.46 -2.03 -8.98
CA LEU A 68 0.09 -1.71 -8.58
C LEU A 68 0.01 -1.34 -7.09
N PHE A 69 0.75 -2.06 -6.25
CA PHE A 69 0.85 -1.75 -4.83
C PHE A 69 1.55 -0.41 -4.60
N ALA A 70 2.67 -0.15 -5.29
CA ALA A 70 3.39 1.12 -5.23
C ALA A 70 2.49 2.30 -5.66
N ALA A 71 1.73 2.15 -6.73
CA ALA A 71 0.81 3.18 -7.22
C ALA A 71 -0.31 3.47 -6.21
N GLY A 72 -0.93 2.43 -5.65
CA GLY A 72 -1.94 2.58 -4.60
C GLY A 72 -1.38 3.24 -3.34
N TYR A 73 -0.19 2.81 -2.90
CA TYR A 73 0.44 3.31 -1.69
C TYR A 73 0.85 4.78 -1.85
N SER A 74 1.53 5.17 -2.94
CA SER A 74 1.94 6.56 -3.15
C SER A 74 0.75 7.51 -3.20
N ALA A 75 -0.32 7.14 -3.92
CA ALA A 75 -1.54 7.95 -4.01
C ALA A 75 -2.24 8.07 -2.64
N CYS A 76 -2.38 6.96 -1.92
CA CYS A 76 -2.99 6.93 -0.61
C CYS A 76 -2.19 7.78 0.40
N PHE A 77 -0.86 7.69 0.37
CA PHE A 77 0.01 8.44 1.27
C PHE A 77 0.03 9.93 0.95
N LEU A 78 0.04 10.33 -0.33
CA LEU A 78 -0.09 11.74 -0.70
C LEU A 78 -1.44 12.33 -0.26
N SER A 79 -2.53 11.54 -0.31
CA SER A 79 -3.81 11.97 0.24
C SER A 79 -3.77 12.15 1.76
N ALA A 80 -3.10 11.24 2.48
CA ALA A 80 -2.88 11.36 3.92
C ALA A 80 -2.02 12.60 4.26
N LEU A 81 -0.95 12.83 3.51
CA LEU A 81 -0.08 14.01 3.65
C LEU A 81 -0.87 15.32 3.48
N ASN A 82 -1.73 15.41 2.46
CA ASN A 82 -2.62 16.56 2.26
C ASN A 82 -3.63 16.74 3.40
N LEU A 83 -4.09 15.67 4.05
CA LEU A 83 -4.96 15.76 5.22
C LEU A 83 -4.20 16.35 6.42
N VAL A 84 -3.05 15.77 6.77
CA VAL A 84 -2.28 16.22 7.95
C VAL A 84 -1.73 17.63 7.77
N ALA A 85 -1.26 18.00 6.57
CA ALA A 85 -0.80 19.36 6.30
C ALA A 85 -1.93 20.40 6.49
N ARG A 86 -3.16 20.08 6.03
CA ARG A 86 -4.33 20.94 6.26
C ARG A 86 -4.67 21.07 7.75
N MET A 87 -4.58 19.98 8.51
CA MET A 87 -4.81 20.02 9.98
C MET A 87 -3.75 20.84 10.70
N ALA A 88 -2.49 20.73 10.28
CA ALA A 88 -1.36 21.50 10.79
C ALA A 88 -1.32 22.95 10.27
N LYS A 89 -2.22 23.32 9.34
CA LYS A 89 -2.25 24.62 8.64
C LYS A 89 -0.95 24.93 7.90
N VAL A 90 -0.27 23.89 7.41
CA VAL A 90 0.91 24.01 6.55
C VAL A 90 0.45 23.97 5.09
N GLN A 91 0.88 24.95 4.30
CA GLN A 91 0.62 24.96 2.87
C GLN A 91 1.70 24.14 2.15
N LEU A 92 1.27 23.09 1.46
CA LEU A 92 2.15 22.30 0.58
C LEU A 92 2.28 22.99 -0.78
N ASP A 93 3.48 22.93 -1.36
CA ASP A 93 3.70 23.36 -2.73
C ASP A 93 2.98 22.40 -3.70
N PRO A 94 2.39 22.87 -4.82
CA PRO A 94 1.77 22.02 -5.83
C PRO A 94 2.69 20.95 -6.44
N ALA A 95 4.02 21.15 -6.40
CA ALA A 95 5.01 20.17 -6.83
C ALA A 95 5.28 19.07 -5.79
N THR A 96 4.63 19.13 -4.62
CA THR A 96 4.73 18.09 -3.59
C THR A 96 4.32 16.73 -4.16
N SER A 97 5.13 15.71 -3.94
CA SER A 97 4.88 14.37 -4.46
C SER A 97 5.38 13.28 -3.53
N ILE A 98 4.78 12.09 -3.63
CA ILE A 98 5.22 10.87 -2.97
C ILE A 98 5.63 9.85 -4.01
N THR A 99 6.84 9.34 -3.91
CA THR A 99 7.29 8.16 -4.65
C THR A 99 7.27 6.96 -3.72
N ALA A 100 6.52 5.92 -4.06
CA ALA A 100 6.59 4.63 -3.37
C ALA A 100 7.42 3.65 -4.18
N LYS A 101 8.38 2.99 -3.54
CA LYS A 101 9.16 1.89 -4.10
C LYS A 101 8.78 0.62 -3.37
N VAL A 102 8.26 -0.36 -4.09
CA VAL A 102 7.87 -1.66 -3.51
C VAL A 102 8.87 -2.71 -3.96
N GLY A 103 9.51 -3.36 -2.98
CA GLY A 103 10.38 -4.50 -3.19
C GLY A 103 9.63 -5.82 -2.99
N ILE A 104 10.07 -6.86 -3.71
CA ILE A 104 9.70 -8.26 -3.45
C ILE A 104 10.98 -9.08 -3.31
N PHE A 105 11.08 -9.87 -2.25
CA PHE A 105 12.26 -10.69 -1.96
C PHE A 105 11.87 -12.10 -1.54
N LYS A 106 12.75 -13.06 -1.83
CA LYS A 106 12.58 -14.45 -1.39
C LYS A 106 12.89 -14.54 0.10
N THR A 107 12.05 -15.25 0.85
CA THR A 107 12.34 -15.54 2.26
C THR A 107 13.16 -16.82 2.39
N PRO A 108 13.95 -16.99 3.47
CA PRO A 108 14.69 -18.23 3.72
C PRO A 108 13.81 -19.49 3.75
N GLU A 109 12.53 -19.34 4.11
CA GLU A 109 11.54 -20.41 4.20
C GLU A 109 10.91 -20.80 2.84
N GLY A 110 11.36 -20.17 1.75
CA GLY A 110 10.89 -20.45 0.39
C GLY A 110 9.64 -19.66 -0.03
N GLY A 111 9.25 -18.64 0.73
CA GLY A 111 8.17 -17.71 0.40
C GLY A 111 8.67 -16.44 -0.30
N PHE A 112 7.76 -15.46 -0.39
CA PHE A 112 8.08 -14.08 -0.75
C PHE A 112 7.59 -13.14 0.32
N ASP A 113 8.31 -12.05 0.50
CA ASP A 113 7.92 -10.94 1.37
C ASP A 113 8.16 -9.61 0.63
N LEU A 114 7.52 -8.55 1.12
CA LEU A 114 7.52 -7.23 0.51
C LEU A 114 8.24 -6.22 1.40
N SER A 115 8.67 -5.12 0.79
CA SER A 115 9.08 -3.92 1.52
C SER A 115 8.59 -2.68 0.79
N ALA A 116 8.51 -1.56 1.50
CA ALA A 116 8.18 -0.27 0.91
C ALA A 116 9.16 0.82 1.36
N GLU A 117 9.55 1.68 0.42
CA GLU A 117 10.17 2.99 0.71
C GLU A 117 9.23 4.08 0.20
N LEU A 118 8.84 5.00 1.07
CA LEU A 118 8.05 6.18 0.77
C LEU A 118 8.95 7.40 0.82
N ASP A 119 9.08 8.04 -0.32
CA ASP A 119 10.00 9.15 -0.53
C ASP A 119 9.20 10.40 -0.92
N GLY A 120 9.08 11.34 0.02
CA GLY A 120 8.29 12.55 -0.14
C GLY A 120 9.15 13.74 -0.56
N TYR A 121 8.83 14.35 -1.68
CA TYR A 121 9.40 15.63 -2.10
C TYR A 121 8.47 16.78 -1.70
N LEU A 122 8.89 17.64 -0.75
CA LEU A 122 8.08 18.70 -0.13
C LEU A 122 8.82 20.04 -0.23
N PRO A 123 8.93 20.64 -1.43
CA PRO A 123 9.71 21.84 -1.62
C PRO A 123 9.17 23.04 -0.84
N GLY A 124 10.08 23.87 -0.36
CA GLY A 124 9.77 25.11 0.37
C GLY A 124 9.48 24.93 1.86
N LEU A 125 9.47 23.71 2.38
CA LEU A 125 9.43 23.44 3.82
C LEU A 125 10.84 23.32 4.41
N SER A 126 10.95 23.44 5.74
CA SER A 126 12.14 22.96 6.43
C SER A 126 12.11 21.43 6.52
N GLN A 127 13.30 20.82 6.59
CA GLN A 127 13.42 19.36 6.74
C GLN A 127 12.64 18.84 7.96
N GLU A 128 12.72 19.53 9.10
CA GLU A 128 12.00 19.17 10.34
C GLU A 128 10.48 19.14 10.14
N VAL A 129 9.91 20.14 9.47
CA VAL A 129 8.45 20.19 9.21
C VAL A 129 8.06 19.11 8.20
N ALA A 130 8.89 18.86 7.19
CA ALA A 130 8.62 17.84 6.20
C ALA A 130 8.64 16.43 6.81
N ASP A 131 9.62 16.14 7.67
CA ASP A 131 9.74 14.87 8.38
C ASP A 131 8.54 14.64 9.31
N ASP A 132 8.17 15.63 10.14
CA ASP A 132 7.01 15.55 11.04
C ASP A 132 5.69 15.29 10.29
N LEU A 133 5.47 15.98 9.16
CA LEU A 133 4.29 15.76 8.33
C LEU A 133 4.26 14.34 7.73
N LEU A 134 5.40 13.81 7.31
CA LEU A 134 5.48 12.46 6.75
C LEU A 134 5.22 11.40 7.83
N GLU A 135 5.76 11.58 9.04
CA GLU A 135 5.49 10.69 10.18
C GLU A 135 4.00 10.69 10.52
N GLN A 136 3.37 11.87 10.64
CA GLN A 136 1.92 11.97 10.89
C GLN A 136 1.09 11.34 9.76
N ALA A 137 1.48 11.55 8.49
CA ALA A 137 0.81 10.93 7.35
C ALA A 137 0.90 9.40 7.41
N HIS A 138 2.02 8.84 7.89
CA HIS A 138 2.22 7.41 8.05
C HIS A 138 1.30 6.78 9.10
N GLU A 139 0.92 7.52 10.14
CA GLU A 139 -0.02 7.07 11.16
C GLU A 139 -1.48 7.01 10.67
N VAL A 140 -1.86 7.87 9.71
CA VAL A 140 -3.25 7.95 9.25
C VAL A 140 -3.50 7.29 7.90
N CYS A 141 -2.46 7.08 7.08
CA CYS A 141 -2.57 6.42 5.78
C CYS A 141 -3.12 4.99 5.91
N PRO A 142 -4.26 4.65 5.27
CA PRO A 142 -4.82 3.29 5.32
C PRO A 142 -3.85 2.19 4.89
N TYR A 143 -3.03 2.41 3.86
CA TYR A 143 -2.04 1.43 3.40
C TYR A 143 -0.95 1.21 4.45
N SER A 144 -0.46 2.29 5.07
CA SER A 144 0.51 2.20 6.18
C SER A 144 -0.05 1.42 7.36
N ASN A 145 -1.32 1.68 7.74
CA ASN A 145 -1.99 0.95 8.80
C ASN A 145 -2.20 -0.54 8.47
N ALA A 146 -2.51 -0.87 7.21
CA ALA A 146 -2.69 -2.26 6.78
C ALA A 146 -1.37 -3.06 6.78
N THR A 147 -0.25 -2.41 6.48
CA THR A 147 1.06 -3.09 6.39
C THR A 147 1.89 -3.06 7.67
N ARG A 148 1.49 -2.26 8.66
CA ARG A 148 2.25 -2.05 9.90
C ARG A 148 2.52 -3.36 10.63
N GLY A 149 3.80 -3.61 10.92
CA GLY A 149 4.26 -4.81 11.62
C GLY A 149 4.33 -6.08 10.76
N ASN A 150 3.96 -6.00 9.47
CA ASN A 150 4.04 -7.13 8.55
C ASN A 150 5.18 -7.00 7.54
N ILE A 151 5.49 -5.78 7.08
CA ILE A 151 6.58 -5.50 6.15
C ILE A 151 7.43 -4.35 6.66
N GLU A 152 8.69 -4.29 6.24
CA GLU A 152 9.54 -3.11 6.44
C GLU A 152 9.02 -1.95 5.59
N VAL A 153 8.70 -0.82 6.24
CA VAL A 153 8.34 0.43 5.58
C VAL A 153 9.26 1.54 6.06
N THR A 154 9.97 2.17 5.13
CA THR A 154 10.77 3.37 5.41
C THR A 154 10.10 4.60 4.83
N VAL A 155 10.17 5.72 5.56
CA VAL A 155 9.58 7.00 5.16
C VAL A 155 10.67 8.07 5.25
N LYS A 156 10.86 8.86 4.19
CA LYS A 156 11.89 9.90 4.12
C LYS A 156 11.36 11.13 3.41
N ALA A 157 11.63 12.31 3.94
CA ALA A 157 11.33 13.57 3.27
C ALA A 157 12.58 14.16 2.61
N ARG A 158 12.37 14.86 1.50
CA ARG A 158 13.34 15.71 0.81
C ARG A 158 12.67 17.04 0.49
N VAL A 159 13.32 18.15 0.79
CA VAL A 159 12.82 19.52 0.53
C VAL A 159 13.55 20.19 -0.62
#